data_AF-A0A3D5AC80-F1
#
_entry.id   AF-A0A3D5AC80-F1
#
_cell.length_a   1.000
_cell.length_b   1.000
_cell.length_c   1.000
_cell.angle_alpha   90.00
_cell.angle_beta   90.00
_cell.angle_gamma   90.00
#
_symmetry.space_group_name_H-M   'P 1'
#
loop_
_entity.id
_entity.type
_entity.pdbx_description
1 polymer ?
#
loop_
_entity_poly.entity_id
_entity_poly.type
_entity_poly.pdbx_seq_one_letter_code
_entity_poly.pdbx_strand_id
1 'polypeptide(L)'
;MKKYIFIMAILLIGLPSFGQHVRQLFGSGAKNTIPGMRSNLHKWQDSTNYKLNVIPDYFMLGTFSDYLDRFNGRNKEINIDEYGSSEKALFTYLAAFLEDNYQVKIEKKIYNDIQSELNNPQLAQHFNTFHTDDGHLIDENFDKDESRKYSFLLGLYIRYGERVYDDVYKIRIINSSKD
;
A
#
# COMPACT_ATOMS: atom_id res chain seq x y z
N MET A 1 -22.74 6.70 2.82
CA MET A 1 -21.28 6.76 3.06
C MET A 1 -20.95 5.70 4.11
N LYS A 2 -20.50 4.51 3.68
CA LYS A 2 -20.16 3.41 4.60
C LYS A 2 -18.70 3.59 5.04
N LYS A 3 -18.44 3.55 6.34
CA LYS A 3 -17.09 3.57 6.92
C LYS A 3 -16.74 2.15 7.31
N TYR A 4 -15.74 1.56 6.65
CA TYR A 4 -15.19 0.28 7.07
C TYR A 4 -13.92 0.55 7.89
N ILE A 5 -13.81 -0.08 9.06
CA ILE A 5 -12.61 -0.08 9.91
C ILE A 5 -12.07 -1.50 9.87
N PHE A 6 -10.96 -1.71 9.15
CA PHE A 6 -10.19 -2.94 9.24
C PHE A 6 -9.06 -2.72 10.26
N ILE A 7 -9.03 -3.57 11.29
CA ILE A 7 -7.94 -3.64 12.26
C ILE A 7 -7.07 -4.82 11.85
N MET A 8 -5.81 -4.56 11.52
CA MET A 8 -4.85 -5.60 11.19
C MET A 8 -3.63 -5.45 12.08
N ALA A 9 -3.19 -6.53 12.74
CA ALA A 9 -1.91 -6.56 13.44
C ALA A 9 -0.87 -7.16 12.47
N ILE A 10 0.07 -6.36 11.99
CA ILE A 10 1.22 -6.85 11.20
C ILE A 10 2.49 -6.48 11.97
N LEU A 11 3.21 -7.50 12.44
CA LEU A 11 4.56 -7.34 12.97
C LEU A 11 5.56 -7.49 11.81
N LEU A 12 6.11 -6.38 11.32
CA LEU A 12 7.13 -6.36 10.27
C LEU A 12 8.51 -6.70 10.85
N ILE A 13 8.87 -7.99 10.89
CA ILE A 13 10.24 -8.42 11.18
C ILE A 13 10.72 -9.29 10.02
N GLY A 14 11.63 -8.76 9.19
CA GLY A 14 12.15 -9.55 8.06
C GLY A 14 13.16 -8.93 7.10
N LEU A 15 13.44 -7.62 7.15
CA LEU A 15 14.49 -7.00 6.32
C LEU A 15 15.25 -5.95 7.17
N PRO A 16 16.57 -6.12 7.42
CA PRO A 16 17.36 -5.22 8.27
C PRO A 16 17.34 -3.75 7.80
N SER A 17 17.17 -3.51 6.49
CA SER A 17 17.07 -2.17 5.89
C SER A 17 15.66 -1.57 5.95
N PHE A 18 14.61 -2.41 5.98
CA PHE A 18 13.21 -1.98 5.98
C PHE A 18 12.77 -1.45 7.35
N GLY A 19 13.19 -2.13 8.44
CA GLY A 19 12.82 -1.76 9.80
C GLY A 19 13.38 -0.40 10.26
N GLN A 20 14.51 0.05 9.69
CA GLN A 20 15.10 1.35 10.03
C GLN A 20 14.46 2.52 9.27
N HIS A 21 14.07 2.33 8.00
CA HIS A 21 13.40 3.37 7.21
C HIS A 21 11.96 3.64 7.69
N VAL A 22 11.20 2.59 8.05
CA VAL A 22 9.82 2.75 8.56
C VAL A 22 9.81 3.48 9.91
N ARG A 23 10.81 3.27 10.78
CA ARG A 23 10.93 4.00 12.06
C ARG A 23 11.23 5.49 11.86
N GLN A 24 11.97 5.86 10.81
CA GLN A 24 12.24 7.27 10.49
C GLN A 24 11.02 7.99 9.89
N LEU A 25 10.16 7.29 9.14
CA LEU A 25 9.01 7.91 8.47
C LEU A 25 7.83 8.24 9.41
N PHE A 26 7.67 7.53 10.53
CA PHE A 26 6.44 7.58 11.33
C PHE A 26 6.66 7.88 12.83
N GLY A 27 7.86 8.33 13.20
CA GLY A 27 8.24 8.63 14.58
C GLY A 27 7.90 10.03 15.05
N SER A 28 6.61 10.32 15.31
CA SER A 28 6.13 11.20 16.41
C SER A 28 4.66 11.60 16.19
N GLY A 29 3.78 11.28 17.14
CA GLY A 29 2.38 11.70 17.08
C GLY A 29 1.63 11.38 18.37
N ALA A 30 0.94 12.38 18.91
CA ALA A 30 0.55 12.54 20.30
C ALA A 30 -0.59 11.62 20.82
N LYS A 31 -0.53 11.34 22.13
CA LYS A 31 -1.54 10.62 22.92
C LYS A 31 -2.85 11.40 23.00
N ASN A 32 -3.90 10.94 22.30
CA ASN A 32 -5.27 11.34 22.59
C ASN A 32 -6.14 10.07 22.71
N THR A 33 -6.42 9.65 23.94
CA THR A 33 -7.24 8.48 24.27
C THR A 33 -8.72 8.81 24.34
N ILE A 34 -9.56 8.05 23.64
CA ILE A 34 -11.03 8.03 23.82
C ILE A 34 -11.36 6.99 24.90
N PRO A 35 -11.98 7.35 26.04
CA PRO A 35 -12.35 6.40 27.09
C PRO A 35 -13.51 5.50 26.64
N GLY A 36 -13.35 4.17 26.75
CA GLY A 36 -14.45 3.20 26.59
C GLY A 36 -14.18 2.02 25.64
N MET A 37 -13.14 2.09 24.79
CA MET A 37 -12.86 1.05 23.77
C MET A 37 -11.98 -0.11 24.27
N ARG A 38 -11.83 -0.28 25.60
CA ARG A 38 -10.90 -1.27 26.19
C ARG A 38 -11.53 -2.61 26.58
N SER A 39 -12.84 -2.71 26.77
CA SER A 39 -13.41 -3.88 27.46
C SER A 39 -13.73 -5.10 26.58
N ASN A 40 -13.79 -4.95 25.25
CA ASN A 40 -14.26 -6.02 24.34
C ASN A 40 -13.25 -6.46 23.26
N LEU A 41 -11.99 -6.01 23.31
CA LEU A 41 -10.92 -6.59 22.50
C LEU A 41 -10.52 -7.93 23.14
N HIS A 42 -11.32 -8.95 22.89
CA HIS A 42 -10.99 -10.34 23.19
C HIS A 42 -9.58 -10.67 22.69
N LYS A 43 -8.90 -11.53 23.43
CA LYS A 43 -7.56 -12.08 23.20
C LYS A 43 -7.39 -12.57 21.75
N TRP A 44 -6.98 -11.68 20.85
CA TRP A 44 -6.48 -12.08 19.54
C TRP A 44 -5.13 -12.74 19.77
N GLN A 45 -5.00 -13.98 19.31
CA GLN A 45 -3.74 -14.71 19.42
C GLN A 45 -2.75 -14.05 18.45
N ASP A 46 -1.73 -13.41 19.02
CA ASP A 46 -0.67 -12.74 18.26
C ASP A 46 0.05 -13.77 17.38
N SER A 47 0.13 -13.53 16.07
CA SER A 47 0.77 -14.39 15.09
C SER A 47 2.29 -14.18 15.11
N THR A 48 2.88 -14.38 16.28
CA THR A 48 4.31 -14.15 16.57
C THR A 48 5.30 -14.95 15.72
N ASN A 49 4.82 -15.90 14.91
CA ASN A 49 5.63 -16.76 14.03
C ASN A 49 5.28 -16.65 12.54
N TYR A 50 4.50 -15.64 12.12
CA TYR A 50 4.14 -15.51 10.70
C TYR A 50 5.28 -14.87 9.90
N LYS A 51 5.91 -15.64 9.01
CA LYS A 51 6.88 -15.10 8.05
C LYS A 51 6.13 -14.65 6.80
N LEU A 52 5.92 -13.34 6.66
CA LEU A 52 5.31 -12.77 5.46
C LEU A 52 6.28 -12.88 4.27
N ASN A 53 5.87 -13.63 3.25
CA ASN A 53 6.48 -13.57 1.93
C ASN A 53 5.83 -12.43 1.13
N VAL A 54 6.55 -11.33 0.94
CA VAL A 54 6.03 -10.18 0.19
C VAL A 54 6.15 -10.48 -1.31
N ILE A 55 5.01 -10.57 -1.97
CA ILE A 55 4.93 -10.74 -3.43
C ILE A 55 4.89 -9.34 -4.06
N PRO A 56 5.90 -8.94 -4.85
CA PRO A 56 6.05 -7.57 -5.34
C PRO A 56 4.83 -7.02 -6.08
N ASP A 57 4.21 -7.85 -6.93
CA ASP A 57 3.04 -7.44 -7.71
C ASP A 57 1.91 -6.95 -6.81
N TYR A 58 1.55 -7.78 -5.83
CA TYR A 58 0.44 -7.52 -4.92
C TYR A 58 0.75 -6.41 -3.93
N PHE A 59 2.01 -6.32 -3.49
CA PHE A 59 2.48 -5.18 -2.70
C PHE A 59 2.27 -3.86 -3.46
N MET A 60 2.73 -3.78 -4.72
CA MET A 60 2.56 -2.59 -5.54
C MET A 60 1.09 -2.24 -5.79
N LEU A 61 0.24 -3.23 -6.12
CA LEU A 61 -1.20 -3.03 -6.29
C LEU A 61 -1.85 -2.39 -5.06
N GLY A 62 -1.43 -2.77 -3.85
CA GLY A 62 -1.93 -2.17 -2.62
C GLY A 62 -1.53 -0.70 -2.46
N THR A 63 -0.46 -0.28 -3.11
CA THR A 63 0.04 1.10 -3.07
C THR A 63 -0.57 1.98 -4.13
N PHE A 64 -1.38 1.49 -5.08
CA PHE A 64 -1.86 2.31 -6.19
C PHE A 64 -2.95 3.33 -5.82
N SER A 65 -2.93 4.47 -6.50
CA SER A 65 -3.86 5.59 -6.35
C SER A 65 -5.10 5.27 -7.18
N ASP A 66 -5.93 4.36 -6.70
CA ASP A 66 -7.16 3.97 -7.42
C ASP A 66 -8.33 4.88 -7.06
N TYR A 67 -8.04 6.18 -6.88
CA TYR A 67 -9.05 7.20 -6.72
C TYR A 67 -9.74 7.39 -8.08
N LEU A 68 -10.97 6.85 -8.23
CA LEU A 68 -11.82 6.91 -9.44
C LEU A 68 -11.36 6.06 -10.65
N ASP A 69 -10.91 4.83 -10.39
CA ASP A 69 -10.48 3.83 -11.36
C ASP A 69 -9.11 4.10 -12.00
N ARG A 70 -8.38 3.01 -12.28
CA ARG A 70 -6.99 3.05 -12.74
C ARG A 70 -6.79 3.83 -14.04
N PHE A 71 -7.77 3.78 -14.95
CA PHE A 71 -7.62 4.29 -16.31
C PHE A 71 -8.20 5.69 -16.53
N ASN A 72 -8.80 6.30 -15.52
CA ASN A 72 -9.39 7.62 -15.68
C ASN A 72 -8.31 8.71 -15.68
N GLY A 73 -8.15 9.41 -16.81
CA GLY A 73 -7.23 10.55 -16.96
C GLY A 73 -5.73 10.21 -17.02
N ARG A 74 -5.35 8.92 -17.02
CA ARG A 74 -3.95 8.46 -16.98
C ARG A 74 -3.48 7.85 -18.29
N ASN A 75 -2.20 8.03 -18.64
CA ASN A 75 -1.59 7.33 -19.75
C ASN A 75 -1.22 5.89 -19.33
N LYS A 76 -2.19 4.98 -19.45
CA LYS A 76 -2.05 3.56 -19.07
C LYS A 76 -0.93 2.80 -19.79
N GLU A 77 -0.38 3.33 -20.89
CA GLU A 77 0.68 2.68 -21.64
C GLU A 77 2.06 2.86 -21.00
N ILE A 78 2.23 3.91 -20.19
CA ILE A 78 3.54 4.26 -19.60
C ILE A 78 3.48 4.44 -18.09
N ASN A 79 2.34 4.84 -17.55
CA ASN A 79 2.17 5.21 -16.14
C ASN A 79 1.83 3.98 -15.30
N ILE A 80 2.65 3.74 -14.26
CA ILE A 80 2.38 2.73 -13.26
C ILE A 80 1.38 3.27 -12.24
N ASP A 81 1.69 4.42 -11.64
CA ASP A 81 0.82 5.13 -10.70
C ASP A 81 1.29 6.58 -10.46
N GLU A 82 0.43 7.34 -9.78
CA GLU A 82 0.62 8.75 -9.45
C GLU A 82 0.55 9.01 -7.94
N TYR A 83 1.34 9.98 -7.49
CA TYR A 83 1.54 10.31 -6.09
C TYR A 83 1.44 11.82 -5.89
N GLY A 84 0.75 12.21 -4.81
CA GLY A 84 0.65 13.61 -4.43
C GLY A 84 1.96 14.14 -3.86
N SER A 85 2.07 15.47 -3.79
CA SER A 85 3.23 16.18 -3.22
C SER A 85 3.63 15.72 -1.82
N SER A 86 2.66 15.37 -0.99
CA SER A 86 2.87 14.87 0.38
C SER A 86 3.43 13.45 0.44
N GLU A 87 3.42 12.70 -0.67
CA GLU A 87 3.80 11.29 -0.74
C GLU A 87 5.23 11.09 -1.27
N LYS A 88 6.07 12.14 -1.29
CA LYS A 88 7.44 12.09 -1.85
C LYS A 88 8.31 10.96 -1.30
N ALA A 89 8.22 10.69 0.01
CA ALA A 89 8.97 9.61 0.64
C ALA A 89 8.48 8.23 0.17
N LEU A 90 7.16 8.04 0.08
CA LEU A 90 6.54 6.83 -0.46
C LEU A 90 6.95 6.62 -1.93
N PHE A 91 6.80 7.65 -2.75
CA PHE A 91 7.20 7.65 -4.16
C PHE A 91 8.66 7.22 -4.35
N THR A 92 9.56 7.78 -3.55
CA THR A 92 11.00 7.46 -3.61
C THR A 92 11.25 6.00 -3.23
N TYR A 93 10.60 5.52 -2.18
CA TYR A 93 10.68 4.13 -1.74
C TYR A 93 10.15 3.16 -2.82
N LEU A 94 8.99 3.45 -3.40
CA LEU A 94 8.37 2.57 -4.40
C LEU A 94 9.16 2.52 -5.71
N ALA A 95 9.78 3.63 -6.11
CA ALA A 95 10.71 3.62 -7.25
C ALA A 95 11.86 2.63 -7.01
N ALA A 96 12.54 2.72 -5.86
CA ALA A 96 13.63 1.81 -5.53
C ALA A 96 13.15 0.36 -5.41
N PHE A 97 11.99 0.14 -4.78
CA PHE A 97 11.38 -1.18 -4.67
C PHE A 97 11.15 -1.83 -6.04
N LEU A 98 10.63 -1.07 -7.01
CA LEU A 98 10.40 -1.56 -8.37
C LEU A 98 11.71 -1.86 -9.10
N GLU A 99 12.71 -0.98 -8.98
CA GLU A 99 14.03 -1.18 -9.59
C GLU A 99 14.68 -2.47 -9.06
N ASP A 100 14.62 -2.69 -7.74
CA ASP A 100 15.21 -3.86 -7.09
C ASP A 100 14.48 -5.17 -7.41
N ASN A 101 13.13 -5.17 -7.41
CA ASN A 101 12.36 -6.40 -7.57
C ASN A 101 12.18 -6.83 -9.03
N TYR A 102 12.16 -5.87 -9.96
CA TYR A 102 11.92 -6.15 -11.37
C TYR A 102 13.17 -5.96 -12.24
N GLN A 103 14.28 -5.47 -11.66
CA GLN A 103 15.54 -5.26 -12.38
C GLN A 103 15.37 -4.33 -13.60
N VAL A 104 14.52 -3.31 -13.44
CA VAL A 104 14.22 -2.30 -14.46
C VAL A 104 14.68 -0.92 -13.99
N LYS A 105 14.73 0.04 -14.91
CA LYS A 105 14.84 1.45 -14.57
C LYS A 105 13.45 2.07 -14.49
N ILE A 106 13.20 2.87 -13.45
CA ILE A 106 11.95 3.63 -13.31
C ILE A 106 12.18 5.09 -13.65
N GLU A 107 11.37 5.61 -14.58
CA GLU A 107 11.33 7.04 -14.84
C GLU A 107 10.45 7.72 -13.78
N LYS A 108 11.04 8.69 -13.08
CA LYS A 108 10.37 9.51 -12.08
C LYS A 108 10.07 10.87 -12.69
N LYS A 109 8.80 11.17 -12.97
CA LYS A 109 8.39 12.52 -13.40
C LYS A 109 7.83 13.29 -12.23
N ILE A 110 8.22 14.56 -12.09
CA ILE A 110 7.74 15.46 -11.05
C ILE A 110 7.18 16.70 -11.73
N TYR A 111 5.91 17.02 -11.49
CA TYR A 111 5.24 18.18 -12.05
C TYR A 111 5.05 19.23 -10.96
N ASN A 112 5.85 20.31 -11.03
CA ASN A 112 5.73 21.52 -10.21
C ASN A 112 5.55 21.26 -8.70
N ASP A 113 6.18 20.20 -8.18
CA ASP A 113 6.04 19.73 -6.79
C ASP A 113 4.61 19.37 -6.33
N ILE A 114 3.63 19.28 -7.25
CA ILE A 114 2.23 18.95 -6.93
C ILE A 114 1.96 17.46 -7.10
N GLN A 115 2.53 16.86 -8.15
CA GLN A 115 2.25 15.49 -8.56
C GLN A 115 3.53 14.82 -9.05
N SER A 116 3.67 13.54 -8.75
CA SER A 116 4.77 12.70 -9.23
C SER A 116 4.24 11.41 -9.84
N GLU A 117 4.88 10.96 -10.91
CA GLU A 117 4.53 9.73 -11.64
C GLU A 117 5.69 8.74 -11.62
N LEU A 118 5.36 7.46 -11.40
CA LEU A 118 6.25 6.35 -11.70
C LEU A 118 5.93 5.82 -13.09
N ASN A 119 6.87 5.94 -14.01
CA ASN A 119 6.68 5.55 -15.41
C ASN A 119 7.62 4.42 -15.79
N ASN A 120 7.05 3.37 -16.39
CA ASN A 120 7.75 2.29 -17.09
C ASN A 120 6.72 1.55 -17.95
N PRO A 121 6.83 1.55 -19.29
CA PRO A 121 5.80 0.97 -20.15
C PRO A 121 5.56 -0.53 -19.94
N GLN A 122 6.62 -1.30 -19.70
CA GLN A 122 6.51 -2.75 -19.51
C GLN A 122 5.79 -3.07 -18.21
N LEU A 123 6.16 -2.41 -17.12
CA LEU A 123 5.50 -2.60 -15.84
C LEU A 123 4.08 -2.01 -15.82
N ALA A 124 3.84 -0.89 -16.49
CA ALA A 124 2.49 -0.34 -16.63
C ALA A 124 1.57 -1.37 -17.30
N GLN A 125 1.99 -1.95 -18.43
CA GLN A 125 1.24 -3.01 -19.11
C GLN A 125 1.05 -4.25 -18.22
N HIS A 126 2.10 -4.69 -17.52
CA HIS A 126 2.01 -5.80 -16.56
C HIS A 126 0.97 -5.53 -15.46
N PHE A 127 1.02 -4.38 -14.80
CA PHE A 127 0.06 -4.05 -13.75
C PHE A 127 -1.36 -3.88 -14.27
N ASN A 128 -1.53 -3.48 -15.53
CA ASN A 128 -2.85 -3.39 -16.14
C ASN A 128 -3.49 -4.77 -16.33
N THR A 129 -2.73 -5.87 -16.39
CA THR A 129 -3.33 -7.23 -16.49
C THR A 129 -4.02 -7.67 -15.20
N PHE A 130 -3.82 -6.96 -14.10
CA PHE A 130 -4.52 -7.21 -12.83
C PHE A 130 -5.86 -6.48 -12.75
N HIS A 131 -6.19 -5.71 -13.79
CA HIS A 131 -7.40 -4.90 -13.84
C HIS A 131 -8.29 -5.34 -15.00
N THR A 132 -9.59 -5.20 -14.79
CA THR A 132 -10.61 -5.27 -15.85
C THR A 132 -10.50 -4.05 -16.78
N ASP A 133 -11.16 -4.10 -17.94
CA ASP A 133 -11.10 -3.00 -18.92
C ASP A 133 -11.64 -1.65 -18.39
N ASP A 134 -12.55 -1.69 -17.41
CA ASP A 134 -13.08 -0.53 -16.68
C ASP A 134 -12.19 -0.08 -15.50
N GLY A 135 -11.09 -0.77 -15.23
CA GLY A 135 -10.06 -0.33 -14.29
C GLY A 135 -10.26 -0.79 -12.85
N HIS A 136 -11.13 -1.78 -12.61
CA HIS A 136 -11.29 -2.45 -11.32
C HIS A 136 -10.27 -3.58 -11.17
N LEU A 137 -9.88 -3.90 -9.93
CA LEU A 137 -9.03 -5.05 -9.66
C LEU A 137 -9.79 -6.36 -9.92
N ILE A 138 -9.09 -7.35 -10.45
CA ILE A 138 -9.62 -8.71 -10.66
C ILE A 138 -9.40 -9.53 -9.38
N ASP A 139 -10.47 -9.75 -8.61
CA ASP A 139 -10.43 -10.41 -7.28
C ASP A 139 -9.86 -11.83 -7.31
N GLU A 140 -10.10 -12.57 -8.40
CA GLU A 140 -9.63 -13.96 -8.55
C GLU A 140 -8.08 -14.06 -8.53
N ASN A 141 -7.37 -12.94 -8.72
CA ASN A 141 -5.92 -12.90 -8.56
C ASN A 141 -5.47 -13.04 -7.11
N PHE A 142 -6.29 -12.62 -6.15
CA PHE A 142 -5.97 -12.57 -4.72
C PHE A 142 -6.36 -13.84 -3.98
N ASP A 143 -7.38 -14.56 -4.44
CA ASP A 143 -7.92 -15.75 -3.74
C ASP A 143 -7.05 -17.01 -3.84
N LYS A 144 -5.99 -16.98 -4.63
CA LYS A 144 -5.12 -18.14 -4.88
C LYS A 144 -4.10 -18.40 -3.77
N ASP A 145 -3.74 -17.38 -2.99
CA ASP A 145 -2.67 -17.47 -1.97
C ASP A 145 -2.81 -16.32 -0.96
N GLU A 146 -2.85 -16.64 0.33
CA GLU A 146 -2.95 -15.66 1.42
C GLU A 146 -1.79 -14.65 1.39
N SER A 147 -0.60 -15.05 0.94
CA SER A 147 0.56 -14.15 0.79
C SER A 147 0.28 -13.00 -0.18
N ARG A 148 -0.58 -13.21 -1.18
CA ARG A 148 -1.01 -12.15 -2.12
C ARG A 148 -1.88 -11.13 -1.41
N LYS A 149 -2.88 -11.60 -0.66
CA LYS A 149 -3.75 -10.73 0.16
C LYS A 149 -2.95 -9.94 1.18
N TYR A 150 -2.03 -10.58 1.89
CA TYR A 150 -1.21 -9.90 2.88
C TYR A 150 -0.20 -8.92 2.27
N SER A 151 0.36 -9.23 1.10
CA SER A 151 1.21 -8.30 0.36
C SER A 151 0.42 -7.05 -0.05
N PHE A 152 -0.80 -7.23 -0.55
CA PHE A 152 -1.71 -6.15 -0.89
C PHE A 152 -2.10 -5.29 0.32
N LEU A 153 -2.48 -5.92 1.43
CA LEU A 153 -2.80 -5.22 2.67
C LEU A 153 -1.59 -4.47 3.24
N LEU A 154 -0.39 -5.03 3.09
CA LEU A 154 0.85 -4.33 3.45
C LEU A 154 1.06 -3.09 2.57
N GLY A 155 0.85 -3.18 1.26
CA GLY A 155 0.91 -2.03 0.36
C GLY A 155 -0.08 -0.93 0.75
N LEU A 156 -1.33 -1.32 1.02
CA LEU A 156 -2.37 -0.40 1.53
C LEU A 156 -1.98 0.26 2.84
N TYR A 157 -1.42 -0.50 3.77
CA TYR A 157 -0.95 0.04 5.05
C TYR A 157 0.23 1.00 4.86
N ILE A 158 1.17 0.70 3.95
CA ILE A 158 2.30 1.59 3.69
C ILE A 158 1.84 2.95 3.14
N ARG A 159 0.77 2.98 2.33
CA ARG A 159 0.25 4.24 1.76
C ARG A 159 -0.76 4.95 2.67
N TYR A 160 -1.72 4.22 3.23
CA TYR A 160 -2.89 4.77 3.93
C TYR A 160 -2.99 4.34 5.41
N GLY A 161 -1.97 3.63 5.89
CA GLY A 161 -1.93 3.10 7.24
C GLY A 161 -1.58 4.17 8.27
N GLU A 162 -2.14 3.99 9.45
CA GLU A 162 -1.74 4.68 10.64
C GLU A 162 -1.66 3.69 11.80
N ARG A 163 -0.69 3.93 12.70
CA ARG A 163 -0.68 3.29 14.01
C ARG A 163 -1.58 4.09 14.94
N VAL A 164 -2.57 3.44 15.53
CA VAL A 164 -3.54 4.12 16.40
C VAL A 164 -3.04 4.14 17.85
N TYR A 165 -2.68 2.97 18.40
CA TYR A 165 -2.03 2.80 19.71
C TYR A 165 -1.53 1.35 19.84
N ASP A 166 -0.53 1.11 20.70
CA ASP A 166 0.03 -0.23 20.96
C ASP A 166 0.24 -1.01 19.65
N ASP A 167 -0.35 -2.18 19.49
CA ASP A 167 -0.27 -3.01 18.27
C ASP A 167 -1.51 -2.91 17.37
N VAL A 168 -2.28 -1.83 17.53
CA VAL A 168 -3.48 -1.56 16.75
C VAL A 168 -3.13 -0.64 15.58
N TYR A 169 -3.29 -1.19 14.38
CA TYR A 169 -3.10 -0.48 13.13
C TYR A 169 -4.43 -0.32 12.40
N LYS A 170 -4.53 0.76 11.63
CA LYS A 170 -5.72 1.09 10.85
C LYS A 170 -5.30 1.50 9.46
N ILE A 171 -6.06 1.07 8.46
CA ILE A 171 -5.95 1.55 7.08
C ILE A 171 -7.16 2.46 6.82
N ARG A 172 -6.92 3.67 6.30
CA ARG A 172 -8.00 4.58 5.89
C ARG A 172 -8.21 4.50 4.39
N ILE A 173 -9.28 3.84 3.95
CA ILE A 173 -9.69 3.81 2.55
C ILE A 173 -10.83 4.84 2.37
N ILE A 174 -10.63 5.83 1.51
CA ILE A 174 -11.60 6.88 1.20
C ILE A 174 -11.77 6.92 -0.32
N ASN A 175 -13.00 6.74 -0.81
CA ASN A 175 -13.36 6.82 -2.24
C ASN A 175 -12.45 5.98 -3.16
N SER A 176 -12.10 4.76 -2.75
CA SER A 176 -11.27 3.86 -3.55
C SER A 176 -12.15 2.91 -4.33
N SER A 177 -11.78 2.56 -5.56
CA SER A 177 -12.40 1.46 -6.33
C SER A 177 -11.95 0.07 -5.86
N LYS A 178 -11.40 -0.02 -4.65
CA LYS A 178 -10.94 -1.25 -3.98
C LYS A 178 -12.07 -1.65 -3.02
N ASP A 179 -13.14 -2.20 -3.57
CA ASP A 179 -14.34 -2.63 -2.83
C ASP A 179 -14.26 -4.08 -2.35
#